data_AF-A0A1W9LPX5-F1
#
_entry.id   AF-A0A1W9LPX5-F1
#
_cell.length_a   1.000
_cell.length_b   1.000
_cell.length_c   1.000
_cell.angle_alpha   90.00
_cell.angle_beta   90.00
_cell.angle_gamma   90.00
#
_symmetry.space_group_name_H-M   'P 1'
#
loop_
_entity.id
_entity.type
_entity.pdbx_description
1 polymer ?
#
loop_
_entity_poly.entity_id
_entity_poly.type
_entity_poly.pdbx_seq_one_letter_code
_entity_poly.pdbx_strand_id
1 'polypeptide(L)'
;MTFAPNPHGLDGVFWKADPATLKQIQSYSPACIDVGDNLAMNIRAEYRGIGYSFPMSFYPYPDAASASEFFWKADPALLRVVY
;
A
#
# COMPACT_ATOMS: atom_id res chain seq x y z
N MET A 1 8.09 0.98 -1.41
CA MET A 1 6.93 1.87 -1.68
C MET A 1 7.32 3.29 -1.34
N THR A 2 6.76 4.27 -2.04
CA THR A 2 6.94 5.69 -1.75
C THR A 2 5.60 6.37 -1.59
N PHE A 3 5.54 7.38 -0.72
CA PHE A 3 4.37 8.24 -0.63
C PHE A 3 4.21 8.98 -1.96
N ALA A 4 2.98 8.98 -2.51
CA ALA A 4 2.71 9.57 -3.81
C ALA A 4 1.49 10.50 -3.73
N PRO A 5 1.58 11.74 -4.24
CA PRO A 5 0.39 12.56 -4.47
C PRO A 5 -0.45 11.92 -5.58
N ASN A 6 -1.78 11.92 -5.42
CA ASN A 6 -2.71 11.45 -6.45
C ASN A 6 -2.70 12.43 -7.66
N PRO A 7 -2.34 12.00 -8.88
CA PRO A 7 -2.23 12.89 -10.06
C PRO A 7 -3.57 13.45 -10.57
N HIS A 8 -4.72 12.87 -10.22
CA HIS A 8 -6.04 13.33 -10.71
C HIS A 8 -6.92 13.98 -9.64
N GLY A 9 -6.35 14.27 -8.46
CA GLY A 9 -7.08 14.86 -7.36
C GLY A 9 -8.13 13.92 -6.76
N LEU A 10 -8.67 14.37 -5.62
CA LEU A 10 -9.50 13.69 -4.63
C LEU A 10 -8.72 13.05 -3.46
N ASP A 11 -9.25 13.36 -2.29
CA ASP A 11 -8.68 13.23 -0.96
C ASP A 11 -8.19 11.82 -0.61
N GLY A 12 -7.11 11.76 0.17
CA GLY A 12 -6.57 10.53 0.72
C GLY A 12 -5.06 10.52 0.83
N VAL A 13 -4.55 9.48 1.49
CA VAL A 13 -3.11 9.22 1.64
C VAL A 13 -2.78 7.98 0.81
N PHE A 14 -1.92 8.15 -0.19
CA PHE A 14 -1.62 7.12 -1.17
C PHE A 14 -0.14 6.74 -1.16
N TRP A 15 0.12 5.47 -1.41
CA TRP A 15 1.46 4.97 -1.68
C TRP A 15 1.48 4.26 -3.01
N LYS A 16 2.60 4.44 -3.71
CA LYS A 16 2.89 3.80 -4.97
C LYS A 16 3.99 2.77 -4.78
N ALA A 17 3.81 1.60 -5.37
CA ALA A 17 4.91 0.67 -5.55
C ALA A 17 5.69 1.02 -6.82
N ASP A 18 7.00 0.76 -6.81
CA ASP A 18 7.76 0.71 -8.04
C ASP A 18 7.46 -0.63 -8.73
N PRO A 19 6.76 -0.64 -9.88
CA PRO A 19 6.40 -1.89 -10.56
C PRO A 19 7.62 -2.70 -11.01
N ALA A 20 8.79 -2.07 -11.22
CA ALA A 20 10.02 -2.80 -11.52
C ALA A 20 10.52 -3.66 -10.35
N THR A 21 10.05 -3.36 -9.13
CA THR A 21 10.37 -4.11 -7.91
C THR A 21 9.33 -5.19 -7.56
N LEU A 22 8.15 -5.17 -8.19
CA LEU A 22 7.13 -6.18 -7.97
C LEU A 22 7.55 -7.49 -8.65
N LYS A 23 7.71 -8.54 -7.86
CA LYS A 23 8.06 -9.87 -8.35
C LYS A 23 7.25 -10.90 -7.56
N GLN A 24 6.65 -11.85 -8.29
CA GLN A 24 6.11 -13.04 -7.66
C GLN A 24 7.28 -13.89 -7.16
N ILE A 25 7.25 -14.22 -5.88
CA ILE A 25 8.29 -15.03 -5.23
C ILE A 25 7.69 -16.41 -5.02
N GLN A 26 8.33 -17.45 -5.54
CA GLN A 26 7.83 -18.83 -5.47
C GLN A 26 7.99 -19.45 -4.07
N SER A 27 8.70 -18.77 -3.17
CA SER A 27 9.00 -19.20 -1.80
C SER A 27 8.71 -18.09 -0.81
N TYR A 28 8.22 -18.46 0.38
CA TYR A 28 7.94 -17.53 1.48
C TYR A 28 9.23 -16.78 1.86
N SER A 29 9.20 -15.47 1.67
CA SER A 29 10.29 -14.57 2.05
C SER A 29 9.82 -13.71 3.22
N PRO A 30 10.43 -13.82 4.41
CA PRO A 30 10.08 -12.98 5.56
C PRO A 30 10.39 -11.49 5.32
N ALA A 31 11.13 -11.16 4.24
CA ALA A 31 11.42 -9.79 3.85
C ALA A 31 10.32 -9.15 2.98
N CYS A 32 9.23 -9.87 2.70
CA CYS A 32 8.18 -9.41 1.81
C CYS A 32 6.89 -9.10 2.58
N ILE A 33 6.15 -8.11 2.07
CA ILE A 33 4.85 -7.76 2.61
C ILE A 33 3.84 -8.67 1.92
N ASP A 34 3.11 -9.45 2.72
CA ASP A 34 2.02 -10.27 2.19
C ASP A 34 0.91 -9.37 1.64
N VAL A 35 0.48 -9.71 0.43
CA VAL A 35 -0.60 -9.06 -0.30
C VAL A 35 -1.74 -10.08 -0.39
N GLY A 36 -2.93 -9.71 0.07
CA GLY A 36 -4.10 -10.58 -0.01
C GLY A 36 -4.61 -10.78 -1.44
N ASP A 37 -5.55 -11.71 -1.64
CA ASP A 37 -6.12 -12.00 -2.97
C ASP A 37 -6.82 -10.80 -3.62
N ASN A 38 -7.31 -9.86 -2.80
CA ASN A 38 -7.88 -8.59 -3.23
C ASN A 38 -6.84 -7.47 -3.40
N LEU A 39 -5.57 -7.85 -3.44
CA LEU A 39 -4.42 -6.96 -3.44
C LEU A 39 -4.33 -6.03 -2.23
N ALA A 40 -5.08 -6.25 -1.14
CA ALA A 40 -4.95 -5.42 0.06
C ALA A 40 -3.65 -5.75 0.82
N MET A 41 -3.07 -4.74 1.47
CA MET A 41 -1.87 -4.88 2.31
C MET A 41 -2.17 -4.44 3.73
N ASN A 42 -1.73 -5.22 4.71
CA ASN A 42 -1.73 -4.79 6.10
C ASN A 42 -0.38 -4.17 6.44
N ILE A 43 -0.38 -2.86 6.72
CA ILE A 43 0.85 -2.15 7.09
C ILE A 43 0.96 -2.05 8.59
N ARG A 44 2.18 -2.26 9.09
CA ARG A 44 2.60 -1.88 10.44
C ARG A 44 3.61 -0.74 10.32
N ALA A 45 3.33 0.38 10.96
CA ALA A 45 4.19 1.55 11.01
C ALA A 45 4.47 1.93 12.46
N GLU A 46 5.60 2.57 12.73
CA GLU A 46 5.90 3.12 14.04
C GLU A 46 6.02 4.64 13.94
N TYR A 47 5.37 5.35 14.85
CA TYR A 47 5.51 6.80 14.98
C TYR A 47 5.70 7.17 16.45
N ARG A 48 6.84 7.80 16.76
CA ARG A 48 7.23 8.21 18.12
C ARG A 48 7.17 7.05 19.14
N GLY A 49 7.66 5.87 18.76
CA GLY A 49 7.66 4.68 19.64
C GLY A 49 6.30 3.99 19.79
N ILE A 50 5.27 4.47 19.09
CA ILE A 50 3.94 3.85 19.11
C ILE A 50 3.75 3.10 17.79
N GLY A 51 3.44 1.81 17.89
CA GLY A 51 3.06 0.98 16.75
C GLY A 51 1.65 1.29 16.28
N TYR A 52 1.47 1.39 14.97
CA TYR A 52 0.19 1.54 14.29
C TYR A 52 0.03 0.44 13.25
N SER A 53 -1.19 -0.07 13.10
CA SER A 53 -1.56 -0.91 11.98
C SER A 53 -2.78 -0.35 11.27
N PHE A 54 -2.78 -0.48 9.95
CA PHE A 54 -3.91 -0.12 9.11
C PHE A 54 -3.85 -0.89 7.80
N PRO A 55 -5.02 -1.27 7.25
CA PRO A 55 -5.08 -1.83 5.91
C PRO A 55 -4.89 -0.72 4.87
N MET A 56 -4.28 -1.11 3.76
CA MET A 56 -4.23 -0.31 2.55
C MET A 56 -4.91 -1.10 1.43
N SER A 57 -5.92 -0.48 0.82
CA SER A 57 -6.68 -1.11 -0.25
C SER A 57 -6.05 -0.80 -1.60
N PHE A 58 -5.94 -1.80 -2.47
CA PHE A 58 -5.49 -1.59 -3.83
C PHE A 58 -6.45 -0.63 -4.55
N TYR A 59 -5.88 0.37 -5.20
CA TYR A 59 -6.60 1.36 -5.97
C TYR A 59 -6.23 1.16 -7.45
N PRO A 60 -7.10 0.50 -8.25
CA PRO A 60 -6.86 0.35 -9.67
C PRO A 60 -6.93 1.74 -10.32
N TYR A 61 -5.82 2.20 -10.87
CA TYR A 61 -5.79 3.50 -11.53
C TYR A 61 -6.53 3.39 -12.88
N PRO A 62 -7.53 4.26 -13.16
CA PRO A 62 -8.38 4.12 -14.34
C PRO A 62 -7.74 4.60 -15.65
N ASP A 63 -6.58 5.27 -15.59
CA ASP A 63 -5.87 5.73 -16.79
C ASP A 63 -5.06 4.60 -17.43
N ALA A 64 -5.29 4.36 -18.72
CA ALA A 64 -4.56 3.39 -19.53
C ALA A 64 -3.05 3.69 -19.60
N ALA A 65 -2.63 4.95 -19.44
CA ALA A 65 -1.23 5.33 -19.36
C ALA A 65 -0.54 4.87 -18.06
N SER A 66 -1.32 4.67 -17.00
CA SER A 66 -0.85 4.23 -15.68
C SER A 66 -1.30 2.80 -15.36
N ALA A 67 -1.74 2.03 -16.36
CA ALA A 67 -2.22 0.66 -16.16
C ALA A 67 -1.15 -0.31 -15.59
N SER A 68 0.13 0.08 -15.63
CA SER A 68 1.25 -0.63 -15.01
C SER A 68 1.59 -0.15 -13.59
N GLU A 69 0.91 0.87 -13.09
CA GLU A 69 1.19 1.49 -11.80
C GLU A 69 0.26 0.93 -10.72
N PHE A 70 0.86 0.49 -9.62
CA PHE A 70 0.12 -0.05 -8.49
C PHE A 70 0.04 0.98 -7.37
N PHE A 71 -1.19 1.36 -7.04
CA PHE A 71 -1.49 2.29 -5.97
C PHE A 71 -2.24 1.60 -4.86
N TRP A 72 -1.97 2.06 -3.64
CA TRP A 72 -2.73 1.68 -2.48
C TRP A 72 -3.15 2.91 -1.70
N LYS A 73 -4.41 2.92 -1.27
CA LYS A 73 -4.99 3.96 -0.45
C LYS A 73 -5.05 3.46 0.99
N ALA A 74 -4.47 4.22 1.92
CA ALA A 74 -4.74 3.97 3.33
C ALA A 74 -6.13 4.51 3.69
N ASP A 75 -6.80 3.81 4.60
CA ASP A 75 -7.98 4.32 5.28
C ASP A 75 -7.59 4.75 6.71
N PRO A 76 -7.43 6.06 6.97
CA PRO A 76 -7.08 6.55 8.30
C PRO A 76 -8.10 6.20 9.38
N ALA A 77 -9.37 5.94 9.03
CA ALA A 77 -10.38 5.54 10.01
C ALA A 77 -10.13 4.12 10.57
N LEU A 78 -9.36 3.32 9.84
CA LEU A 78 -8.98 1.96 10.22
C LEU A 78 -7.63 1.90 10.95
N LEU A 79 -7.02 3.04 11.25
CA LEU A 79 -5.82 3.11 12.09
C LEU A 79 -6.12 2.50 13.48
N ARG A 80 -5.24 1.59 13.90
CA ARG A 80 -5.26 0.97 15.22
C ARG A 80 -3.89 1.09 15.86
N VAL A 81 -3.84 1.42 17.15
CA VAL A 81 -2.60 1.31 17.94
C VAL A 81 -2.35 -0.17 18.20
N VAL A 82 -1.11 -0.60 18.04
CA VAL A 82 -0.65 -1.96 18.32
C VAL A 82 0.45 -1.89 19.38
N TYR A 83 0.26 -2.64 20.46
CA TYR A 83 1.22 -2.83 21.54
C TYR A 83 2.07 -4.09 21.34
#